data_AF-A0A0L7M4U9-F1
#
_entry.id   AF-A0A0L7M4U9-F1
#
_cell.length_a   1.000
_cell.length_b   1.000
_cell.length_c   1.000
_cell.angle_alpha   90.00
_cell.angle_beta   90.00
_cell.angle_gamma   90.00
#
_symmetry.space_group_name_H-M   'P 1'
#
loop_
_entity.id
_entity.type
_entity.pdbx_description
1 polymer ?
#
loop_
_entity_poly.entity_id
_entity_poly.type
_entity_poly.pdbx_seq_one_letter_code
_entity_poly.pdbx_strand_id
1 'polypeptide(L)' 'MSAFEELGLHSDLCAVLEKNGIDLPTAIQQESIPLTLGGRRFMCLC' A
#
# COMPACT_ATOMS: atom_id res chain seq x y z
N MET A 1 -9.85 -5.87 8.94
CA MET A 1 -9.20 -5.99 7.62
C MET A 1 -8.90 -4.58 7.18
N SER A 2 -7.62 -4.25 7.04
CA SER A 2 -7.13 -2.92 6.65
C SER A 2 -7.23 -2.75 5.13
N ALA A 3 -7.48 -1.53 4.65
CA ALA A 3 -7.47 -1.21 3.22
C ALA A 3 -6.11 -1.55 2.56
N PHE A 4 -5.03 -1.57 3.35
CA PHE A 4 -3.70 -1.98 2.90
C PHE A 4 -3.53 -3.49 2.78
N GLU A 5 -4.24 -4.30 3.59
CA GLU A 5 -4.24 -5.77 3.45
C GLU A 5 -4.88 -6.19 2.13
N GLU A 6 -5.92 -5.46 1.68
CA GLU A 6 -6.58 -5.69 0.38
C GLU A 6 -5.65 -5.41 -0.81
N LEU A 7 -4.66 -4.53 -0.63
CA LEU A 7 -3.60 -4.26 -1.62
C LEU A 7 -2.46 -5.28 -1.59
N GLY A 8 -2.51 -6.26 -0.67
CA GLY A 8 -1.52 -7.34 -0.55
C GLY A 8 -0.38 -7.06 0.44
N LEU A 9 -0.48 -6.02 1.28
CA LEU A 9 0.49 -5.81 2.35
C LEU A 9 0.26 -6.78 3.52
N HIS A 10 1.36 -7.22 4.14
CA HIS A 10 1.30 -8.07 5.33
C HIS A 10 0.71 -7.31 6.52
N SER A 11 0.00 -8.03 7.39
CA SER A 11 -0.70 -7.45 8.55
C SER A 11 0.24 -6.71 9.51
N ASP A 12 1.47 -7.18 9.70
CA ASP A 12 2.49 -6.50 10.51
C ASP A 12 2.80 -5.09 10.01
N LEU A 13 2.87 -4.90 8.68
CA LEU A 13 3.11 -3.59 8.09
C LEU A 13 1.86 -2.71 8.20
N CYS A 14 0.67 -3.29 8.05
CA CYS A 14 -0.59 -2.56 8.23
C CYS A 14 -0.74 -2.02 9.67
N ALA A 15 -0.36 -2.83 10.68
CA ALA A 15 -0.34 -2.38 12.08
C ALA A 15 0.63 -1.22 12.32
N VAL A 16 1.76 -1.18 11.59
CA VAL A 16 2.69 -0.04 11.63
C VAL A 16 2.07 1.19 10.97
N LEU A 17 1.41 1.06 9.83
CA LEU A 17 0.74 2.18 9.14
C LEU A 17 -0.34 2.81 10.03
N GLU A 18 -1.20 1.98 10.64
CA GLU A 18 -2.25 2.42 11.57
C GLU A 18 -1.65 3.14 12.79
N LYS A 19 -0.56 2.61 13.38
CA LYS A 19 0.13 3.27 14.50
C LYS A 19 0.66 4.66 14.14
N ASN A 20 0.93 4.91 12.86
CA ASN A 20 1.39 6.21 12.36
C ASN A 20 0.23 7.09 11.85
N GLY A 21 -1.03 6.69 12.04
CA GLY A 21 -2.21 7.44 11.60
C GLY A 21 -2.44 7.38 10.09
N ILE A 22 -1.94 6.33 9.43
CA ILE A 22 -2.13 6.10 7.99
C ILE A 22 -3.18 5.00 7.84
N ASP A 23 -4.45 5.40 7.81
CA ASP A 23 -5.57 4.46 7.81
C ASP A 23 -6.00 4.02 6.41
N LEU A 24 -5.75 4.86 5.40
CA LEU A 24 -6.18 4.62 4.02
C LEU A 24 -5.04 4.88 3.02
N PRO A 25 -4.91 4.04 1.98
CA PRO A 25 -4.00 4.32 0.88
C PRO A 25 -4.50 5.52 0.08
N THR A 26 -3.57 6.39 -0.29
CA THR A 26 -3.82 7.44 -1.29
C THR A 26 -4.07 6.84 -2.67
N ALA A 27 -4.67 7.60 -3.59
CA ALA A 27 -4.94 7.14 -4.96
C ALA A 27 -3.69 6.56 -5.64
N ILE A 28 -2.54 7.22 -5.49
CA ILE A 28 -1.30 6.73 -6.09
C ILE A 28 -0.79 5.46 -5.43
N GLN A 29 -1.03 5.26 -4.14
CA GLN A 29 -0.67 4.03 -3.42
C GLN A 29 -1.57 2.87 -3.81
N GLN A 30 -2.87 3.10 -4.04
CA GLN A 30 -3.80 2.09 -4.54
C GLN A 30 -3.33 1.51 -5.89
N GLU A 31 -2.78 2.36 -6.77
CA GLU A 31 -2.24 1.94 -8.06
C GLU A 31 -0.84 1.32 -7.95
N SER A 32 0.05 1.95 -7.16
CA SER A 32 1.47 1.59 -7.13
C SER A 32 1.82 0.40 -6.22
N ILE A 33 1.11 0.20 -5.11
CA ILE A 33 1.40 -0.91 -4.18
C ILE A 33 1.29 -2.27 -4.89
N PRO A 34 0.18 -2.58 -5.60
CA PRO A 34 0.08 -3.86 -6.31
C PRO A 34 1.14 -4.05 -7.40
N LEU A 35 1.51 -2.98 -8.10
CA LEU A 35 2.57 -3.02 -9.12
C LEU A 35 3.95 -3.31 -8.52
N THR A 36 4.24 -2.66 -7.39
CA THR A 36 5.50 -2.85 -6.65
C THR A 36 5.62 -4.27 -6.13
N LEU A 37 4.56 -4.78 -5.48
CA LEU A 37 4.53 -6.15 -4.94
C LEU A 37 4.60 -7.22 -6.04
N GLY A 38 4.03 -6.93 -7.22
CA GLY A 38 4.14 -7.78 -8.40
C GLY A 38 5.52 -7.77 -9.08
N GLY A 39 6.51 -7.07 -8.51
CA GLY A 39 7.87 -6.97 -9.07
C GLY A 39 7.93 -6.20 -10.39
N ARG A 40 6.89 -5.43 -10.72
CA ARG A 40 6.86 -4.65 -11.96
C ARG A 40 7.57 -3.33 -11.74
N ARG A 41 8.45 -2.99 -12.68
CA ARG A 41 9.01 -1.65 -12.74
C ARG A 41 7.93 -0.70 -13.23
N PHE A 42 7.57 0.29 -12.42
CA PHE A 42 6.68 1.38 -12.81
C PHE A 42 7.39 2.71 -12.61
N MET A 43 7.03 3.71 -13.41
CA MET A 43 7.48 5.07 -13.24
C MET A 43 6.29 5.89 -12.75
N CYS A 44 6.42 6.41 -11.54
CA CYS A 44 5.46 7.34 -10.97
C CYS A 44 5.78 8.73 -11.53
N LEU A 45 4.93 9.27 -12.39
CA LEU A 45 5.00 10.67 -12.82
C LEU A 45 4.02 11.46 -11.95
N CYS A 46 4.54 12.00 -10.85
CA CYS A 46 3.82 12.95 -10.00
C CYS A 46 3.97 14.37 -10.54
#